data_AF-A0A258KHV6-F1
#
_entry.id   AF-A0A258KHV6-F1
#
_cell.length_a   1.000
_cell.length_b   1.000
_cell.length_c   1.000
_cell.angle_alpha   90.00
_cell.angle_beta   90.00
_cell.angle_gamma   90.00
#
_symmetry.space_group_name_H-M   'P 1'
#
loop_
_entity.id
_entity.type
_entity.pdbx_description
1 polymer ?
#
loop_
_entity_poly.entity_id
_entity_poly.type
_entity_poly.pdbx_seq_one_letter_code
_entity_poly.pdbx_strand_id
1 'polypeptide(L)'
;MIAVPVAKLTTEAEQMRARMVTERDRWVVERAALTLPKIDSARGLERELLQPARADLAAAKLRLRQTEQRVTKVRQKRLALVQWIRNPARMIWAKHAELNAIARARRAMKRAEVAVQVRAAWIASPAGQTYVASRRGPQLERAADVARQRRTLERKIKRIDKRIEGATRAYNDLRVAQALGQKELQVPSRLPDETRFIREVGGPARAALMRYPAQARALAVERVNRSLGQTIGRGILPGR
;
A
#
# COMPACT_ATOMS: atom_id res chain seq x y z
N MET A 1 28.20 -39.75 14.03
CA MET A 1 28.20 -39.27 12.63
C MET A 1 28.04 -40.48 11.73
N ILE A 2 27.40 -40.33 10.57
CA ILE A 2 27.19 -41.40 9.60
C ILE A 2 27.82 -40.95 8.26
N ALA A 3 28.42 -41.88 7.53
CA ALA A 3 28.87 -41.65 6.17
C ALA A 3 27.65 -41.69 5.23
N VAL A 4 27.38 -40.58 4.55
CA VAL A 4 26.26 -40.46 3.62
C VAL A 4 26.80 -40.20 2.21
N PRO A 5 26.28 -40.88 1.17
CA PRO A 5 26.67 -40.62 -0.21
C PRO A 5 26.43 -39.17 -0.63
N VAL A 6 27.42 -38.55 -1.27
CA VAL A 6 27.34 -37.15 -1.71
C VAL A 6 26.19 -36.93 -2.69
N ALA A 7 25.90 -37.91 -3.56
CA ALA A 7 24.78 -37.85 -4.51
C ALA A 7 23.40 -37.79 -3.83
N LYS A 8 23.27 -38.40 -2.64
CA LYS A 8 22.03 -38.30 -1.84
C LYS A 8 21.92 -36.90 -1.23
N LEU A 9 23.02 -36.39 -0.68
CA LEU A 9 23.07 -35.06 -0.07
C LEU A 9 22.85 -33.92 -1.09
N THR A 10 23.32 -34.07 -2.34
CA THR A 10 23.04 -33.08 -3.40
C THR A 10 21.56 -33.02 -3.73
N THR A 11 20.89 -34.17 -3.85
CA THR A 11 19.44 -34.25 -4.11
C THR A 11 18.63 -33.63 -2.97
N GLU A 12 18.99 -33.94 -1.72
CA GLU A 12 18.33 -33.38 -0.54
C GLU A 12 18.57 -31.86 -0.42
N ALA A 13 19.78 -31.38 -0.69
CA ALA A 13 20.11 -29.96 -0.75
C ALA A 13 19.28 -29.21 -1.81
N GLU A 14 19.07 -29.83 -2.97
CA GLU A 14 18.27 -29.26 -4.05
C GLU A 14 16.80 -29.13 -3.65
N GLN A 15 16.22 -30.21 -3.11
CA GLN A 15 14.84 -30.21 -2.63
C GLN A 15 14.62 -29.19 -1.51
N MET A 16 15.57 -29.10 -0.58
CA MET A 16 15.51 -28.11 0.50
C MET A 16 15.56 -26.68 -0.04
N ARG A 17 16.50 -26.38 -0.94
CA ARG A 17 16.59 -25.08 -1.59
C ARG A 17 15.29 -24.74 -2.33
N ALA A 18 14.73 -25.70 -3.07
CA ALA A 18 13.47 -25.50 -3.79
C ALA A 18 12.31 -25.15 -2.84
N ARG A 19 12.18 -25.86 -1.71
CA ARG A 19 11.16 -25.56 -0.68
C ARG A 19 11.30 -24.14 -0.13
N MET A 20 12.51 -23.72 0.21
CA MET A 20 12.76 -22.36 0.71
C MET A 20 12.41 -21.29 -0.33
N VAL A 21 12.73 -21.52 -1.61
CA VAL A 21 12.39 -20.59 -2.70
C VAL A 21 10.87 -20.49 -2.85
N THR A 22 10.16 -21.61 -2.85
CA THR A 22 8.69 -21.61 -2.92
C THR A 22 8.06 -20.87 -1.73
N GLU A 23 8.59 -21.06 -0.51
CA GLU A 23 8.11 -20.34 0.68
C GLU A 23 8.38 -18.83 0.57
N ARG A 24 9.58 -18.45 0.11
CA ARG A 24 9.94 -17.05 -0.16
C ARG A 24 8.98 -16.43 -1.17
N ASP A 25 8.74 -17.10 -2.28
CA ASP A 25 7.87 -16.62 -3.35
C ASP A 25 6.42 -16.46 -2.85
N ARG A 26 5.93 -17.40 -2.04
CA ARG A 26 4.63 -17.28 -1.35
C ARG A 26 4.58 -16.02 -0.50
N TRP A 27 5.58 -15.74 0.34
CA TRP A 27 5.59 -14.53 1.17
C TRP A 27 5.72 -13.25 0.36
N VAL A 28 6.42 -13.28 -0.78
CA VAL A 28 6.48 -12.14 -1.71
C VAL A 28 5.10 -11.83 -2.27
N VAL A 29 4.35 -12.85 -2.69
CA VAL A 29 2.96 -12.70 -3.15
C VAL A 29 2.06 -12.20 -2.03
N GLU A 30 2.12 -12.78 -0.83
CA GLU A 30 1.36 -12.32 0.34
C GLU A 30 1.67 -10.85 0.69
N ARG A 31 2.94 -10.46 0.64
CA ARG A 31 3.37 -9.06 0.88
C ARG A 31 2.83 -8.12 -0.20
N ALA A 32 2.83 -8.55 -1.46
CA ALA A 32 2.31 -7.75 -2.58
C ALA A 32 0.79 -7.58 -2.48
N ALA A 33 0.07 -8.58 -1.96
CA ALA A 33 -1.36 -8.51 -1.72
C ALA A 33 -1.74 -7.56 -0.56
N LEU A 34 -0.81 -7.28 0.37
CA LEU A 34 -1.03 -6.30 1.45
C LEU A 34 -0.97 -4.86 0.92
N THR A 35 -2.11 -4.35 0.49
CA THR A 35 -2.29 -2.94 0.11
C THR A 35 -2.66 -2.09 1.33
N LEU A 36 -1.99 -0.96 1.51
CA LEU A 36 -2.37 0.00 2.55
C LEU A 36 -3.77 0.56 2.24
N PRO A 37 -4.70 0.53 3.21
CA PRO A 37 -6.03 1.09 2.99
C PRO A 37 -5.92 2.60 2.77
N LYS A 38 -6.80 3.15 1.93
CA LYS A 38 -6.93 4.60 1.78
C LYS A 38 -7.47 5.16 3.09
N ILE A 39 -6.74 6.12 3.67
CA ILE A 39 -7.11 6.78 4.91
C ILE A 39 -7.65 8.15 4.58
N ASP A 40 -8.84 8.46 5.08
CA ASP A 40 -9.42 9.78 4.90
C ASP A 40 -8.64 10.81 5.72
N SER A 41 -8.23 11.88 5.04
CA SER A 41 -7.59 13.01 5.72
C SER A 41 -8.62 13.73 6.59
N ALA A 42 -8.19 14.27 7.74
CA ALA A 42 -9.08 15.07 8.59
C ALA A 42 -9.74 16.20 7.79
N ARG A 43 -8.95 16.93 7.01
CA ARG A 43 -9.44 17.99 6.11
C ARG A 43 -10.43 17.49 5.06
N GLY A 44 -10.30 16.24 4.60
CA GLY A 44 -11.24 15.62 3.67
C GLY A 44 -12.60 15.40 4.32
N LEU A 45 -12.61 14.80 5.51
CA LEU A 45 -13.83 14.59 6.29
C LEU A 45 -14.49 15.90 6.70
N GLU A 46 -13.69 16.89 7.14
CA GLU A 46 -14.20 18.23 7.45
C GLU A 46 -14.87 18.87 6.24
N ARG A 47 -14.25 18.76 5.05
CA ARG A 47 -14.85 19.26 3.80
C ARG A 47 -16.17 18.56 3.53
N GLU A 48 -16.22 17.23 3.58
CA GLU A 48 -17.45 16.46 3.39
C GLU A 48 -18.56 16.88 4.34
N LEU A 49 -18.25 17.11 5.62
CA LEU A 49 -19.22 17.57 6.62
C LEU A 49 -19.72 19.01 6.39
N LEU A 50 -18.95 19.84 5.68
CA LEU A 50 -19.27 21.23 5.33
C LEU A 50 -19.94 21.35 3.95
N GLN A 51 -19.77 20.38 3.06
CA GLN A 51 -20.27 20.46 1.68
C GLN A 51 -21.78 20.71 1.59
N PRO A 52 -22.67 20.03 2.35
CA PRO A 52 -24.10 20.26 2.25
C PRO A 52 -24.48 21.72 2.53
N ALA A 53 -23.95 22.30 3.62
CA ALA A 53 -24.21 23.69 3.98
C ALA A 53 -23.65 24.69 2.94
N ARG A 54 -22.49 24.37 2.33
CA ARG A 54 -21.93 25.18 1.24
C ARG A 54 -22.78 25.13 -0.03
N ALA A 55 -23.33 23.97 -0.37
CA ALA A 55 -24.23 23.80 -1.50
C ALA A 55 -25.52 24.62 -1.29
N ASP A 56 -26.10 24.58 -0.09
CA ASP A 56 -27.28 25.37 0.27
C ASP A 56 -27.02 26.88 0.17
N LEU A 57 -25.86 27.33 0.64
CA LEU A 57 -25.45 28.73 0.52
C LEU A 57 -25.29 29.15 -0.96
N ALA A 58 -24.69 28.29 -1.78
CA ALA A 58 -24.55 28.55 -3.22
C ALA A 58 -25.92 28.66 -3.91
N ALA A 59 -26.84 27.73 -3.59
CA ALA A 59 -28.22 27.75 -4.10
C ALA A 59 -28.98 29.01 -3.65
N ALA A 60 -28.83 29.43 -2.39
CA ALA A 60 -29.47 30.63 -1.87
C ALA A 60 -28.92 31.92 -2.53
N LYS A 61 -27.61 32.00 -2.78
CA LYS A 61 -26.99 33.10 -3.54
C LYS A 61 -27.53 33.18 -4.97
N LEU A 62 -27.66 32.02 -5.64
CA LEU A 62 -28.22 31.97 -6.99
C LEU A 62 -29.68 32.45 -7.01
N ARG A 63 -30.50 31.97 -6.06
CA ARG A 63 -31.92 32.39 -5.93
C ARG A 63 -32.05 33.89 -5.68
N LEU A 64 -31.16 34.48 -4.87
CA LEU A 64 -31.15 35.94 -4.65
C LEU A 64 -30.91 36.69 -5.97
N ARG A 65 -29.87 36.32 -6.72
CA ARG A 65 -29.55 36.93 -8.03
C ARG A 65 -30.71 36.80 -9.01
N GLN A 66 -31.31 35.62 -9.11
CA GLN A 66 -32.47 35.39 -9.97
C GLN A 66 -33.69 36.23 -9.55
N THR A 67 -33.91 36.38 -8.25
CA THR A 67 -35.00 37.21 -7.72
C THR A 67 -34.77 38.69 -8.03
N GLU A 68 -33.55 39.18 -7.85
CA GLU A 68 -33.18 40.57 -8.18
C GLU A 68 -33.35 40.85 -9.68
N GLN A 69 -32.87 39.95 -10.55
CA GLN A 69 -33.05 40.06 -12.01
C GLN A 69 -34.53 40.04 -12.40
N ARG A 70 -35.31 39.11 -11.84
CA ARG A 70 -36.75 39.02 -12.11
C ARG A 70 -37.48 40.28 -11.67
N VAL A 71 -37.18 40.81 -10.48
CA VAL A 71 -37.77 42.05 -9.98
C VAL A 71 -37.44 43.22 -10.90
N THR A 72 -36.19 43.37 -11.34
CA THR A 72 -35.79 44.42 -12.28
C THR A 72 -36.52 44.32 -13.61
N LYS A 73 -36.58 43.12 -14.22
CA LYS A 73 -37.28 42.89 -15.49
C LYS A 73 -38.78 43.18 -15.37
N VAL A 74 -39.42 42.73 -14.30
CA VAL A 74 -40.85 42.98 -14.06
C VAL A 74 -41.10 44.47 -13.81
N ARG A 75 -40.24 45.15 -13.05
CA ARG A 75 -40.33 46.59 -12.80
C ARG A 75 -40.24 47.39 -14.11
N GLN A 76 -39.26 47.11 -14.96
CA GLN A 76 -39.10 47.76 -16.26
C GLN A 76 -40.36 47.62 -17.12
N LYS A 77 -40.92 46.39 -17.20
CA LYS A 77 -42.18 46.14 -17.91
C LYS A 77 -43.35 46.92 -17.34
N ARG A 78 -43.47 47.01 -16.01
CA ARG A 78 -44.56 47.75 -15.35
C ARG A 78 -44.48 49.25 -15.59
N LEU A 79 -43.28 49.84 -15.52
CA LEU A 79 -43.06 51.27 -15.76
C LEU A 79 -43.43 51.70 -17.19
N ALA A 80 -43.36 50.77 -18.17
CA ALA A 80 -43.76 51.03 -19.54
C ALA A 80 -45.29 51.02 -19.78
N LEU A 81 -46.11 50.61 -18.81
CA LEU A 81 -47.56 50.50 -18.96
C LEU A 81 -48.29 51.76 -18.50
N VAL A 82 -49.06 52.42 -19.37
CA VAL A 82 -49.88 53.61 -19.03
C VAL A 82 -50.88 53.32 -17.90
N GLN A 83 -51.43 52.12 -17.83
CA GLN A 83 -52.37 51.69 -16.79
C GLN A 83 -51.73 51.64 -15.39
N TRP A 84 -50.40 51.54 -15.32
CA TRP A 84 -49.64 51.56 -14.07
C TRP A 84 -49.73 52.92 -13.36
N ILE A 85 -49.73 54.02 -14.12
CA ILE A 85 -49.81 55.39 -13.61
C ILE A 85 -51.22 55.71 -13.08
N ARG A 86 -52.26 55.09 -13.66
CA ARG A 86 -53.67 55.37 -13.34
C ARG A 86 -54.20 54.69 -12.06
N ASN A 87 -53.48 53.73 -11.48
CA ASN A 87 -53.92 53.01 -10.28
C ASN A 87 -52.81 52.97 -9.18
N PRO A 88 -52.80 53.94 -8.26
CA PRO A 88 -51.73 54.06 -7.26
C PRO A 88 -51.75 52.93 -6.22
N ALA A 89 -52.91 52.38 -5.87
CA ALA A 89 -53.01 51.27 -4.92
C ALA A 89 -52.29 50.01 -5.44
N ARG A 90 -52.49 49.66 -6.71
CA ARG A 90 -51.79 48.53 -7.35
C ARG A 90 -50.28 48.77 -7.43
N MET A 91 -49.85 50.02 -7.62
CA MET A 91 -48.44 50.40 -7.63
C MET A 91 -47.77 50.14 -6.27
N ILE A 92 -48.40 50.62 -5.20
CA ILE A 92 -47.93 50.44 -3.83
C ILE A 92 -47.80 48.95 -3.51
N TRP A 93 -48.83 48.15 -3.80
CA TRP A 93 -48.82 46.71 -3.53
C TRP A 93 -47.70 45.98 -4.28
N ALA A 94 -47.51 46.26 -5.57
CA ALA A 94 -46.48 45.55 -6.31
C ALA A 94 -45.06 45.99 -5.92
N LYS A 95 -44.86 47.25 -5.49
CA LYS A 95 -43.60 47.68 -4.88
C LYS A 95 -43.32 46.93 -3.58
N HIS A 96 -44.32 46.79 -2.71
CA HIS A 96 -44.19 45.98 -1.49
C HIS A 96 -43.87 44.52 -1.81
N ALA A 97 -44.53 43.94 -2.81
CA ALA A 97 -44.24 42.57 -3.25
C ALA A 97 -42.80 42.40 -3.77
N GLU A 98 -42.27 43.38 -4.51
CA GLU A 98 -40.86 43.41 -4.95
C GLU A 98 -39.90 43.44 -3.77
N LEU A 99 -40.12 44.36 -2.82
CA LEU A 99 -39.30 44.50 -1.62
C LEU A 99 -39.35 43.24 -0.76
N ASN A 100 -40.54 42.66 -0.57
CA ASN A 100 -40.74 41.44 0.20
C ASN A 100 -40.09 40.22 -0.48
N ALA A 101 -40.12 40.12 -1.81
CA ALA A 101 -39.43 39.04 -2.53
C ALA A 101 -37.91 39.09 -2.32
N ILE A 102 -37.30 40.27 -2.49
CA ILE A 102 -35.87 40.46 -2.27
C ILE A 102 -35.51 40.24 -0.79
N ALA A 103 -36.30 40.78 0.15
CA ALA A 103 -36.06 40.61 1.58
C ALA A 103 -36.12 39.12 2.00
N ARG A 104 -37.08 38.35 1.48
CA ARG A 104 -37.16 36.91 1.72
C ARG A 104 -35.93 36.17 1.18
N ALA A 105 -35.50 36.48 -0.04
CA ALA A 105 -34.31 35.87 -0.64
C ALA A 105 -33.02 36.22 0.14
N ARG A 106 -32.87 37.48 0.60
CA ARG A 106 -31.75 37.91 1.44
C ARG A 106 -31.74 37.21 2.78
N ARG A 107 -32.89 37.09 3.45
CA ARG A 107 -33.00 36.33 4.72
C ARG A 107 -32.64 34.86 4.53
N ALA A 108 -33.07 34.23 3.44
CA ALA A 108 -32.71 32.84 3.13
C ALA A 108 -31.20 32.68 2.92
N MET A 109 -30.56 33.59 2.16
CA MET A 109 -29.11 33.60 1.97
C MET A 109 -28.35 33.80 3.28
N LYS A 110 -28.80 34.73 4.15
CA LYS A 110 -28.21 34.95 5.47
C LYS A 110 -28.35 33.75 6.40
N ARG A 111 -29.50 33.07 6.41
CA ARG A 111 -29.68 31.82 7.17
C ARG A 111 -28.73 30.72 6.69
N ALA A 112 -28.56 30.55 5.39
CA ALA A 112 -27.61 29.58 4.85
C ALA A 112 -26.15 29.93 5.19
N GLU A 113 -25.81 31.22 5.23
CA GLU A 113 -24.49 31.68 5.67
C GLU A 113 -24.22 31.35 7.15
N VAL A 114 -25.20 31.62 8.02
CA VAL A 114 -25.12 31.23 9.44
C VAL A 114 -25.02 29.71 9.59
N ALA A 115 -25.77 28.93 8.81
CA ALA A 115 -25.69 27.47 8.86
C ALA A 115 -24.28 26.94 8.54
N VAL A 116 -23.59 27.54 7.55
CA VAL A 116 -22.18 27.24 7.24
C VAL A 116 -21.28 27.58 8.42
N GLN A 117 -21.46 28.75 9.04
CA GLN A 117 -20.65 29.18 10.19
C GLN A 117 -20.86 28.28 11.41
N VAL A 118 -22.11 27.96 11.74
CA VAL A 118 -22.46 27.04 12.84
C VAL A 118 -21.85 25.66 12.61
N ARG A 119 -21.92 25.15 11.37
CA ARG A 119 -21.32 23.86 11.02
C ARG A 119 -19.80 23.89 11.14
N ALA A 120 -19.16 24.95 10.67
CA ALA A 120 -17.71 25.13 10.79
C ALA A 120 -17.27 25.25 12.25
N ALA A 121 -17.99 26.02 13.06
CA ALA A 121 -17.73 26.17 14.49
C ALA A 121 -17.91 24.84 15.24
N TRP A 122 -18.95 24.08 14.91
CA TRP A 122 -19.14 22.74 15.47
C TRP A 122 -18.01 21.78 15.09
N ILE A 123 -17.54 21.78 13.83
CA ILE A 123 -16.38 20.98 13.40
C ILE A 123 -15.13 21.37 14.19
N ALA A 124 -14.93 22.66 14.47
CA ALA A 124 -13.79 23.15 15.25
C ALA A 124 -13.93 22.87 16.77
N SER A 125 -15.14 22.55 17.26
CA SER A 125 -15.37 22.25 18.68
C SER A 125 -14.78 20.89 19.09
N PRO A 126 -14.54 20.66 20.40
CA PRO A 126 -14.06 19.36 20.89
C PRO A 126 -14.94 18.19 20.45
N ALA A 127 -16.27 18.35 20.47
CA ALA A 127 -17.19 17.31 20.03
C ALA A 127 -17.05 17.00 18.52
N GLY A 128 -16.88 18.03 17.68
CA GLY A 128 -16.63 17.85 16.25
C GLY A 128 -15.30 17.18 15.95
N GLN A 129 -14.24 17.55 16.69
CA GLN A 129 -12.92 16.92 16.56
C GLN A 129 -12.94 15.46 16.99
N THR A 130 -13.62 15.12 18.09
CA THR A 130 -13.83 13.73 18.53
C THR A 130 -14.61 12.93 17.48
N TYR A 131 -15.63 13.54 16.86
CA TYR A 131 -16.38 12.90 15.78
C TYR A 131 -15.46 12.57 14.58
N VAL A 132 -14.65 13.53 14.12
CA VAL A 132 -13.70 13.32 13.03
C VAL A 132 -12.65 12.27 13.41
N ALA A 133 -12.13 12.29 14.63
CA ALA A 133 -11.16 11.32 15.13
C ALA A 133 -11.74 9.91 15.18
N SER A 134 -12.95 9.72 15.72
CA SER A 134 -13.61 8.40 15.81
C SER A 134 -13.87 7.78 14.43
N ARG A 135 -14.17 8.60 13.41
CA ARG A 135 -14.27 8.16 12.01
C ARG A 135 -12.93 7.67 11.44
N ARG A 136 -11.83 8.31 11.83
CA ARG A 136 -10.47 8.00 11.32
C ARG A 136 -9.78 6.88 12.08
N GLY A 137 -10.05 6.72 13.37
CA GLY A 137 -9.40 5.76 14.27
C GLY A 137 -9.33 4.34 13.67
N PRO A 138 -10.47 3.74 13.29
CA PRO A 138 -10.48 2.38 12.72
C PRO A 138 -9.68 2.26 11.42
N GLN A 139 -9.62 3.31 10.60
CA GLN A 139 -8.83 3.30 9.36
C GLN A 139 -7.33 3.34 9.67
N LEU A 140 -6.93 4.14 10.66
CA LEU A 140 -5.54 4.25 11.12
C LEU A 140 -5.05 2.95 11.76
N GLU A 141 -5.89 2.31 12.58
CA GLU A 141 -5.58 1.02 13.20
C GLU A 141 -5.37 -0.07 12.14
N ARG A 142 -6.30 -0.20 11.18
CA ARG A 142 -6.16 -1.14 10.07
C ARG A 142 -4.91 -0.87 9.23
N ALA A 143 -4.60 0.40 8.96
CA ALA A 143 -3.39 0.76 8.24
C ALA A 143 -2.12 0.38 9.02
N ALA A 144 -2.12 0.58 10.34
CA ALA A 144 -1.03 0.18 11.21
C ALA A 144 -0.86 -1.35 11.23
N ASP A 145 -1.94 -2.11 11.28
CA ASP A 145 -1.92 -3.58 11.21
C ASP A 145 -1.32 -4.08 9.90
N VAL A 146 -1.79 -3.57 8.77
CA VAL A 146 -1.25 -3.91 7.44
C VAL A 146 0.24 -3.56 7.37
N ALA A 147 0.63 -2.39 7.89
CA ALA A 147 2.04 -1.99 7.92
C ALA A 147 2.91 -2.93 8.79
N ARG A 148 2.40 -3.36 9.96
CA ARG A 148 3.06 -4.32 10.85
C ARG A 148 3.22 -5.68 10.17
N GLN A 149 2.17 -6.19 9.53
CA GLN A 149 2.20 -7.45 8.79
C GLN A 149 3.21 -7.39 7.64
N ARG A 150 3.18 -6.31 6.85
CA ARG A 150 4.12 -6.10 5.74
C ARG A 150 5.58 -6.08 6.20
N ARG A 151 5.89 -5.36 7.29
CA ARG A 151 7.24 -5.36 7.90
C ARG A 151 7.67 -6.73 8.39
N THR A 152 6.72 -7.51 8.92
CA THR A 152 6.98 -8.87 9.40
C THR A 152 7.34 -9.78 8.22
N LEU A 153 6.58 -9.72 7.13
CA LEU A 153 6.87 -10.44 5.90
C LEU A 153 8.20 -10.01 5.29
N GLU A 154 8.51 -8.71 5.25
CA GLU A 154 9.82 -8.21 4.78
C GLU A 154 10.99 -8.80 5.56
N ARG A 155 10.86 -8.89 6.89
CA ARG A 155 11.89 -9.52 7.73
C ARG A 155 11.99 -11.02 7.50
N LYS A 156 10.87 -11.72 7.30
CA LYS A 156 10.86 -13.16 6.97
C LYS A 156 11.53 -13.41 5.62
N ILE A 157 11.14 -12.66 4.59
CA ILE A 157 11.74 -12.69 3.24
C ILE A 157 13.25 -12.46 3.31
N LYS A 158 13.70 -11.39 3.96
CA LYS A 158 15.15 -11.11 4.11
C LYS A 158 15.91 -12.25 4.82
N ARG A 159 15.29 -12.86 5.84
CA ARG A 159 15.90 -13.99 6.56
C ARG A 159 15.99 -15.23 5.69
N ILE A 160 14.95 -15.54 4.92
CA ILE A 160 14.95 -16.72 4.05
C ILE A 160 15.82 -16.51 2.81
N ASP A 161 15.88 -15.31 2.24
CA ASP A 161 16.83 -14.98 1.16
C ASP A 161 18.28 -15.30 1.59
N LYS A 162 18.67 -14.85 2.80
CA LYS A 162 19.99 -15.17 3.36
C LYS A 162 20.19 -16.68 3.57
N ARG A 163 19.14 -17.42 3.92
CA ARG A 163 19.21 -18.89 4.06
C ARG A 163 19.33 -19.58 2.71
N ILE A 164 18.57 -19.13 1.70
CA ILE A 164 18.63 -19.61 0.32
C ILE A 164 20.03 -19.40 -0.25
N GLU A 165 20.66 -18.25 0.00
CA GLU A 165 22.06 -18.01 -0.40
C GLU A 165 23.00 -19.05 0.21
N GLY A 166 22.88 -19.32 1.51
CA GLY A 166 23.69 -20.32 2.20
C GLY A 166 23.44 -21.74 1.70
N ALA A 167 22.17 -22.13 1.51
CA ALA A 167 21.78 -23.42 0.97
C ALA A 167 22.25 -23.60 -0.48
N THR A 168 22.19 -22.54 -1.29
CA THR A 168 22.71 -22.54 -2.67
C THR A 168 24.22 -22.75 -2.69
N ARG A 169 24.97 -22.10 -1.79
CA ARG A 169 26.42 -22.35 -1.64
C ARG A 169 26.71 -23.79 -1.24
N ALA A 170 26.00 -24.33 -0.24
CA ALA A 170 26.18 -25.71 0.20
C ALA A 170 25.86 -26.73 -0.91
N TYR A 171 24.77 -26.53 -1.64
CA TYR A 171 24.40 -27.33 -2.82
C TYR A 171 25.51 -27.32 -3.89
N ASN A 172 26.01 -26.13 -4.20
CA ASN A 172 27.09 -25.95 -5.16
C ASN A 172 28.38 -26.64 -4.71
N ASP A 173 28.76 -26.49 -3.44
CA ASP A 173 29.94 -27.14 -2.87
C ASP A 173 29.82 -28.67 -2.95
N LEU A 174 28.65 -29.24 -2.65
CA LEU A 174 28.39 -30.67 -2.79
C LEU A 174 28.51 -31.15 -4.25
N ARG A 175 28.02 -30.38 -5.23
CA ARG A 175 28.16 -30.72 -6.65
C ARG A 175 29.61 -30.69 -7.13
N VAL A 176 30.39 -29.70 -6.69
CA VAL A 176 31.82 -29.63 -6.99
C VAL A 176 32.55 -30.81 -6.33
N ALA A 177 32.20 -31.18 -5.09
CA ALA A 177 32.81 -32.31 -4.40
C ALA A 177 32.50 -33.63 -5.12
N GLN A 178 31.26 -33.80 -5.58
CA GLN A 178 30.85 -34.94 -6.41
C GLN A 178 31.67 -35.00 -7.72
N ALA A 179 31.87 -33.86 -8.39
CA ALA A 179 32.66 -33.77 -9.63
C ALA A 179 34.16 -34.05 -9.42
N LEU A 180 34.68 -33.83 -8.20
CA LEU A 180 36.04 -34.18 -7.79
C LEU A 180 36.17 -35.65 -7.36
N GLY A 181 35.08 -36.42 -7.38
CA GLY A 181 35.08 -37.84 -7.05
C GLY A 181 34.88 -38.16 -5.57
N GLN A 182 34.48 -37.19 -4.74
CA GLN A 182 34.14 -37.44 -3.34
C GLN A 182 32.86 -38.30 -3.27
N LYS A 183 32.98 -39.52 -2.76
CA LYS A 183 31.87 -40.48 -2.69
C LYS A 183 30.97 -40.28 -1.47
N GLU A 184 31.56 -39.99 -0.32
CA GLU A 184 30.85 -39.91 0.96
C GLU A 184 31.30 -38.71 1.80
N LEU A 185 30.38 -38.21 2.63
CA LEU A 185 30.62 -37.18 3.64
C LEU A 185 30.16 -37.66 5.01
N GLN A 186 30.90 -37.27 6.04
CA GLN A 186 30.51 -37.51 7.43
C GLN A 186 29.53 -36.42 7.86
N VAL A 187 28.29 -36.83 8.16
CA VAL A 187 27.18 -35.93 8.50
C VAL A 187 26.51 -36.45 9.79
N PRO A 188 25.83 -35.60 10.58
CA PRO A 188 25.00 -36.07 11.70
C PRO A 188 23.96 -37.12 11.27
N SER A 189 23.60 -38.02 12.19
CA SER A 189 22.75 -39.19 11.90
C SER A 189 21.29 -38.84 11.58
N ARG A 190 20.82 -37.67 12.00
CA ARG A 190 19.54 -37.11 11.59
C ARG A 190 19.80 -35.98 10.61
N LEU A 191 19.06 -35.99 9.51
CA LEU A 191 19.10 -34.89 8.54
C LEU A 191 18.72 -33.60 9.26
N PRO A 192 19.54 -32.53 9.14
CA PRO A 192 19.34 -31.33 9.92
C PRO A 192 18.14 -30.54 9.41
N ASP A 193 17.46 -29.82 10.32
CA ASP A 193 16.52 -28.77 9.93
C ASP A 193 17.18 -27.78 8.96
N GLU A 194 16.38 -27.08 8.17
CA GLU A 194 16.81 -26.08 7.17
C GLU A 194 17.86 -25.08 7.68
N THR A 195 17.80 -24.73 8.97
CA THR A 195 18.75 -23.82 9.62
C THR A 195 20.09 -24.48 9.96
N ARG A 196 20.09 -25.78 10.23
CA ARG A 196 21.28 -26.56 10.59
C ARG A 196 21.97 -27.16 9.37
N PHE A 197 21.25 -27.35 8.26
CA PHE A 197 21.78 -27.94 7.03
C PHE A 197 23.05 -27.26 6.51
N ILE A 198 23.07 -25.91 6.52
CA ILE A 198 24.23 -25.13 6.07
C ILE A 198 25.47 -25.46 6.93
N ARG A 199 25.29 -25.58 8.24
CA ARG A 199 26.40 -25.86 9.18
C ARG A 199 26.83 -27.32 9.13
N GLU A 200 25.87 -28.23 9.13
CA GLU A 200 26.08 -29.66 9.32
C GLU A 200 26.35 -30.43 8.03
N VAL A 201 25.97 -29.88 6.86
CA VAL A 201 26.25 -30.45 5.53
C VAL A 201 27.16 -29.53 4.73
N GLY A 202 26.85 -28.23 4.68
CA GLY A 202 27.66 -27.25 3.94
C GLY A 202 29.09 -27.10 4.48
N GLY A 203 29.25 -27.05 5.80
CA GLY A 203 30.57 -27.02 6.45
C GLY A 203 31.45 -28.22 6.08
N PRO A 204 30.98 -29.47 6.28
CA PRO A 204 31.71 -30.66 5.86
C PRO A 204 31.96 -30.76 4.35
N ALA A 205 31.02 -30.36 3.50
CA ALA A 205 31.21 -30.32 2.05
C ALA A 205 32.34 -29.38 1.65
N ARG A 206 32.34 -28.17 2.24
CA ARG A 206 33.40 -27.17 2.05
C ARG A 206 34.76 -27.67 2.54
N ALA A 207 34.81 -28.33 3.70
CA ALA A 207 36.03 -28.91 4.23
C ALA A 207 36.58 -30.02 3.33
N ALA A 208 35.72 -30.86 2.76
CA ALA A 208 36.11 -31.89 1.81
C ALA A 208 36.68 -31.28 0.52
N LEU A 209 36.06 -30.21 0.00
CA LEU A 209 36.60 -29.47 -1.15
C LEU A 209 38.00 -28.91 -0.88
N MET A 210 38.22 -28.33 0.31
CA MET A 210 39.49 -27.68 0.63
C MET A 210 40.68 -28.64 0.68
N ARG A 211 40.45 -29.96 0.78
CA ARG A 211 41.49 -31.00 0.69
C ARG A 211 42.08 -31.13 -0.72
N TYR A 212 41.36 -30.71 -1.75
CA TYR A 212 41.81 -30.79 -3.14
C TYR A 212 42.60 -29.55 -3.55
N PRO A 213 43.60 -29.66 -4.46
CA PRO A 213 44.36 -28.53 -4.97
C PRO A 213 43.48 -27.46 -5.63
N ALA A 214 43.87 -26.18 -5.52
CA ALA A 214 43.09 -25.06 -6.04
C ALA A 214 42.79 -25.16 -7.55
N GLN A 215 43.77 -25.63 -8.33
CA GLN A 215 43.61 -25.85 -9.79
C GLN A 215 42.55 -26.92 -10.09
N ALA A 216 42.54 -28.03 -9.35
CA ALA A 216 41.56 -29.10 -9.50
C ALA A 216 40.14 -28.61 -9.18
N ARG A 217 40.00 -27.77 -8.15
CA ARG A 217 38.71 -27.13 -7.80
C ARG A 217 38.19 -26.22 -8.91
N ALA A 218 39.05 -25.40 -9.51
CA ALA A 218 38.68 -24.51 -10.61
C ALA A 218 38.18 -25.30 -11.84
N LEU A 219 38.89 -26.36 -12.23
CA LEU A 219 38.48 -27.23 -13.33
C LEU A 219 37.17 -27.98 -13.04
N ALA A 220 36.92 -28.37 -11.79
CA ALA A 220 35.66 -28.99 -11.39
C ALA A 220 34.49 -27.99 -11.44
N VAL A 221 34.70 -26.75 -10.99
CA VAL A 221 33.71 -25.67 -11.13
C VAL A 221 33.36 -25.42 -12.59
N GLU A 222 34.35 -25.34 -13.48
CA GLU A 222 34.09 -25.18 -14.92
C GLU A 222 33.29 -26.34 -15.51
N ARG A 223 33.60 -27.57 -15.12
CA ARG A 223 32.82 -28.75 -15.54
C ARG A 223 31.38 -28.68 -15.07
N VAL A 224 31.16 -28.31 -13.80
CA VAL A 224 29.81 -28.13 -13.25
C VAL A 224 29.07 -27.00 -13.99
N ASN A 225 29.71 -25.86 -14.25
CA ASN A 225 29.12 -24.74 -14.99
C ASN A 225 28.75 -25.11 -16.43
N ARG A 226 29.62 -25.86 -17.14
CA ARG A 226 29.33 -26.39 -18.49
C ARG A 226 28.13 -27.34 -18.47
N SER A 227 28.06 -28.26 -17.51
CA SER A 227 26.90 -29.17 -17.38
C SER A 227 25.58 -28.46 -17.07
N LEU A 228 25.63 -27.23 -16.56
CA LEU A 228 24.47 -26.39 -16.27
C LEU A 228 24.10 -25.44 -17.43
N GLY A 229 24.87 -25.43 -18.53
CA GLY A 229 24.70 -24.48 -19.63
C GLY A 229 24.97 -23.03 -19.23
N GLN A 230 25.70 -22.79 -18.13
CA GLN A 230 26.00 -21.45 -17.62
C GLN A 230 27.43 -21.03 -18.04
N THR A 231 27.56 -19.93 -18.77
CA THR A 231 28.85 -19.34 -19.14
C THR A 231 29.49 -18.60 -17.95
N ILE A 232 30.82 -18.40 -18.04
CA ILE A 232 31.76 -18.00 -16.98
C ILE A 232 31.34 -16.72 -16.18
N GLY A 233 30.43 -15.89 -16.70
CA GLY A 233 29.90 -14.69 -16.00
C GLY A 233 28.64 -14.89 -15.14
N ARG A 234 27.94 -16.03 -15.25
CA ARG A 234 26.72 -16.37 -14.46
C ARG A 234 26.82 -17.70 -13.71
N GLY A 235 27.98 -18.36 -13.75
CA GLY A 235 28.19 -19.68 -13.16
C GLY A 235 28.35 -19.68 -11.65
N ILE A 236 28.37 -20.88 -11.08
CA ILE A 236 28.70 -21.15 -9.68
C ILE A 236 30.12 -20.62 -9.41
N LEU A 237 30.23 -19.59 -8.58
CA LEU A 237 31.52 -19.15 -8.06
C LEU A 237 31.82 -19.95 -6.78
N PRO A 238 32.99 -20.62 -6.68
CA PRO A 238 33.45 -21.09 -5.39
C PRO A 238 33.59 -19.84 -4.51
N GLY A 239 32.92 -19.83 -3.34
CA GLY A 239 33.14 -18.74 -2.37
C GLY A 239 34.64 -18.56 -2.14
N ARG A 240 35.11 -17.32 -2.00
CA ARG A 240 36.42 -17.07 -1.41
C ARG A 240 36.34 -17.40 0.08
#